data_AF-A0A7Y5QD35-F1
#
_entry.id   AF-A0A7Y5QD35-F1
#
_cell.length_a   1.000
_cell.length_b   1.000
_cell.length_c   1.000
_cell.angle_alpha   90.00
_cell.angle_beta   90.00
_cell.angle_gamma   90.00
#
_symmetry.space_group_name_H-M   'P 1'
#
loop_
_entity.id
_entity.type
_entity.pdbx_description
1 polymer ?
#
loop_
_entity_poly.entity_id
_entity_poly.type
_entity_poly.pdbx_seq_one_letter_code
_entity_poly.pdbx_strand_id
1 'polypeptide(L)'
;MKTIEYLDASHRAWFEASIAWSDGYWSSDAQLLLAPNDRETRSKLGTRPVPHIIRDSVWYAAGLLLRRQETDVARALSTLEAVLHYQFDEPGVVYHGTFYRYVGEPHPPAQNAVIWQDYDPNWREFIGSVFIILLREFDTLIPPALQERMRRAILLAAEGAFARKVAAEYTNISLMSAFLLDYAGIAFANETWRAYALSQAEEIHRLFSRFKTFNEYNSPTYYGVDFYALALWREYGSTPLYREHGASMEAELWRDLAQFYHAGMRNMCGPYDRSYGMDMTAYLALLGLWIGAVTLPGSAPLPDPSQPFEHAADFFFMPLVALVGSRPPQDVLPHLSQFQGERLLERTIEPQRTATAWLSSSLMLGAEADHLNSWRTNQFHPATAHWLTPDGAVGWMRIRSESLIQGVAQPRQIRLYSHSPAACVIDLYAPQAAAEQLHAEQWRLPGVTIHLAGGETSFAVSPAGELLRVQMELREPLTLTFET
;
A
#
# COMPACT_ATOMS: atom_id res chain seq x y z
N MET A 1 -18.66 19.14 11.57
CA MET A 1 -18.77 17.80 11.00
C MET A 1 -18.41 17.88 9.52
N LYS A 2 -17.44 17.07 9.08
CA LYS A 2 -17.04 16.99 7.68
C LYS A 2 -18.19 16.47 6.80
N THR A 3 -18.17 16.89 5.54
CA THR A 3 -19.22 16.66 4.54
C THR A 3 -18.57 16.67 3.16
N ILE A 4 -19.23 16.08 2.16
CA ILE A 4 -18.71 16.07 0.78
C ILE A 4 -18.47 17.48 0.22
N GLU A 5 -19.20 18.48 0.69
CA GLU A 5 -19.06 19.89 0.26
C GLU A 5 -17.74 20.54 0.71
N TYR A 6 -17.03 19.96 1.68
CA TYR A 6 -15.72 20.44 2.11
C TYR A 6 -14.55 19.88 1.28
N LEU A 7 -14.82 18.93 0.38
CA LEU A 7 -13.78 18.34 -0.48
C LEU A 7 -13.47 19.28 -1.64
N ASP A 8 -12.18 19.46 -1.94
CA ASP A 8 -11.77 20.07 -3.21
C ASP A 8 -12.15 19.18 -4.40
N ALA A 9 -12.05 19.73 -5.61
CA ALA A 9 -12.53 19.09 -6.82
C ALA A 9 -11.88 17.71 -7.07
N SER A 10 -10.58 17.54 -6.79
CA SER A 10 -9.87 16.28 -7.04
C SER A 10 -10.22 15.22 -5.99
N HIS A 11 -10.22 15.58 -4.70
CA HIS A 11 -10.69 14.68 -3.65
C HIS A 11 -12.13 14.26 -3.88
N ARG A 12 -13.00 15.21 -4.25
CA ARG A 12 -14.42 14.96 -4.50
C ARG A 12 -14.63 14.01 -5.67
N ALA A 13 -13.95 14.22 -6.80
CA ALA A 13 -14.12 13.39 -7.99
C ALA A 13 -13.79 11.91 -7.71
N TRP A 14 -12.65 11.65 -7.06
CA TRP A 14 -12.25 10.28 -6.71
C TRP A 14 -13.08 9.70 -5.57
N PHE A 15 -13.49 10.52 -4.60
CA PHE A 15 -14.43 10.11 -3.56
C PHE A 15 -15.76 9.64 -4.17
N GLU A 16 -16.38 10.46 -5.04
CA GLU A 16 -17.65 10.14 -5.71
C GLU A 16 -17.52 8.87 -6.58
N ALA A 17 -16.42 8.73 -7.34
CA ALA A 17 -16.15 7.53 -8.11
C ALA A 17 -16.03 6.28 -7.22
N SER A 18 -15.28 6.38 -6.12
CA SER A 18 -15.05 5.26 -5.22
C SER A 18 -16.32 4.82 -4.49
N ILE A 19 -17.14 5.75 -4.01
CA ILE A 19 -18.35 5.42 -3.27
C ILE A 19 -19.44 4.86 -4.19
N ALA A 20 -19.59 5.39 -5.40
CA ALA A 20 -20.49 4.85 -6.41
C ALA A 20 -20.08 3.43 -6.85
N TRP A 21 -18.77 3.19 -7.00
CA TRP A 21 -18.24 1.85 -7.24
C TRP A 21 -18.55 0.92 -6.05
N SER A 22 -18.33 1.41 -4.83
CA SER A 22 -18.53 0.63 -3.60
C SER A 22 -19.99 0.25 -3.33
N ASP A 23 -20.94 1.10 -3.71
CA ASP A 23 -22.38 0.82 -3.60
C ASP A 23 -22.76 -0.49 -4.30
N GLY A 24 -22.07 -0.84 -5.40
CA GLY A 24 -22.30 -2.07 -6.15
C GLY A 24 -21.88 -3.36 -5.44
N TYR A 25 -21.08 -3.25 -4.37
CA TYR A 25 -20.59 -4.39 -3.59
C TYR A 25 -21.30 -4.55 -2.25
N TRP A 26 -22.10 -3.57 -1.82
CA TRP A 26 -22.77 -3.62 -0.54
C TRP A 26 -23.99 -4.56 -0.57
N SER A 27 -24.02 -5.51 0.37
CA SER A 27 -25.10 -6.48 0.51
C SER A 27 -26.06 -6.05 1.62
N SER A 28 -27.35 -5.91 1.31
CA SER A 28 -28.39 -5.69 2.32
C SER A 28 -28.64 -6.89 3.22
N ASP A 29 -28.23 -8.09 2.81
CA ASP A 29 -28.47 -9.30 3.62
C ASP A 29 -27.41 -9.41 4.73
N ALA A 30 -26.14 -9.20 4.37
CA ALA A 30 -25.03 -9.22 5.32
C ALA A 30 -24.75 -7.86 5.98
N GLN A 31 -25.27 -6.76 5.42
CA GLN A 31 -24.94 -5.38 5.78
C GLN A 31 -23.43 -5.10 5.66
N LEU A 32 -22.74 -5.81 4.77
CA LEU A 32 -21.29 -5.75 4.55
C LEU A 32 -20.99 -5.72 3.05
N LEU A 33 -19.78 -5.29 2.69
CA LEU A 33 -19.27 -5.37 1.32
C LEU A 33 -18.90 -6.81 0.96
N LEU A 34 -19.20 -7.22 -0.27
CA LEU A 34 -18.60 -8.38 -0.92
C LEU A 34 -17.18 -8.05 -1.40
N ALA A 35 -16.26 -9.01 -1.31
CA ALA A 35 -14.95 -8.85 -1.91
C ALA A 35 -15.05 -8.67 -3.44
N PRO A 36 -14.19 -7.87 -4.07
CA PRO A 36 -14.14 -7.79 -5.52
C PRO A 36 -13.66 -9.11 -6.14
N ASN A 37 -14.28 -9.53 -7.23
CA ASN A 37 -13.94 -10.79 -7.90
C ASN A 37 -12.78 -10.62 -8.89
N ASP A 38 -11.63 -10.10 -8.42
CA ASP A 38 -10.41 -9.93 -9.20
C ASP A 38 -9.56 -11.23 -9.25
N ARG A 39 -8.42 -11.22 -9.95
CA ARG A 39 -7.60 -12.45 -10.13
C ARG A 39 -7.01 -12.90 -8.81
N GLU A 40 -6.57 -11.98 -7.95
CA GLU A 40 -6.04 -12.31 -6.63
C GLU A 40 -7.11 -13.05 -5.79
N THR A 41 -8.32 -12.50 -5.74
CA THR A 41 -9.44 -13.07 -5.01
C THR A 41 -9.80 -14.45 -5.55
N ARG A 42 -9.91 -14.60 -6.87
CA ARG A 42 -10.16 -15.91 -7.52
C ARG A 42 -9.06 -16.92 -7.22
N SER A 43 -7.79 -16.50 -7.24
CA SER A 43 -6.66 -17.37 -6.94
C SER A 43 -6.69 -17.88 -5.49
N LYS A 44 -7.13 -17.05 -4.54
CA LYS A 44 -7.24 -17.43 -3.12
C LYS A 44 -8.48 -18.29 -2.85
N LEU A 45 -9.61 -17.99 -3.47
CA LEU A 45 -10.89 -18.66 -3.21
C LEU A 45 -11.03 -20.00 -3.94
N GLY A 46 -10.45 -20.13 -5.14
CA GLY A 46 -10.69 -21.27 -6.02
C GLY A 46 -12.15 -21.29 -6.46
N THR A 47 -12.90 -22.32 -6.07
CA THR A 47 -14.34 -22.48 -6.39
C THR A 47 -15.29 -21.98 -5.30
N ARG A 48 -14.75 -21.47 -4.19
CA ARG A 48 -15.55 -20.96 -3.07
C ARG A 48 -16.27 -19.67 -3.45
N PRO A 49 -17.46 -19.40 -2.89
CA PRO A 49 -18.15 -18.14 -3.11
C PRO A 49 -17.33 -16.97 -2.58
N VAL A 50 -17.51 -15.81 -3.22
CA VAL A 50 -16.90 -14.55 -2.80
C VAL A 50 -17.46 -14.16 -1.42
N PRO A 51 -16.60 -13.96 -0.40
CA PRO A 51 -17.08 -13.69 0.94
C PRO A 51 -17.35 -12.19 1.14
N HIS A 52 -18.15 -11.88 2.17
CA HIS A 52 -18.26 -10.52 2.69
C HIS A 52 -17.03 -10.18 3.55
N ILE A 53 -16.48 -8.99 3.38
CA ILE A 53 -15.21 -8.55 3.99
C ILE A 53 -15.45 -7.51 5.08
N ILE A 54 -14.73 -7.64 6.19
CA ILE A 54 -15.05 -6.90 7.43
C ILE A 54 -14.40 -5.52 7.45
N ARG A 55 -13.08 -5.46 7.27
CA ARG A 55 -12.29 -4.22 7.34
C ARG A 55 -12.78 -3.18 6.34
N ASP A 56 -12.91 -3.57 5.08
CA ASP A 56 -13.21 -2.65 3.99
C ASP A 56 -14.64 -2.07 4.13
N SER A 57 -15.54 -2.82 4.77
CA SER A 57 -16.89 -2.36 5.11
C SER A 57 -16.89 -1.16 6.07
N VAL A 58 -15.92 -1.05 6.99
CA VAL A 58 -15.84 0.14 7.86
C VAL A 58 -15.40 1.39 7.10
N TRP A 59 -14.57 1.23 6.06
CA TRP A 59 -14.15 2.34 5.19
C TRP A 59 -15.31 2.87 4.36
N TYR A 60 -16.12 1.95 3.83
CA TYR A 60 -17.34 2.29 3.13
C TYR A 60 -18.36 2.99 4.04
N ALA A 61 -18.56 2.51 5.28
CA ALA A 61 -19.41 3.19 6.24
C ALA A 61 -18.96 4.65 6.51
N ALA A 62 -17.64 4.90 6.58
CA ALA A 62 -17.12 6.26 6.68
C ALA A 62 -17.44 7.11 5.44
N GLY A 63 -17.35 6.52 4.24
CA GLY A 63 -17.74 7.19 3.01
C GLY A 63 -19.24 7.54 2.95
N LEU A 64 -20.12 6.64 3.39
CA LEU A 64 -21.55 6.91 3.49
C LEU A 64 -21.85 8.08 4.45
N LEU A 65 -21.20 8.13 5.62
CA LEU A 65 -21.36 9.24 6.57
C LEU A 65 -20.78 10.57 6.07
N LEU A 66 -19.82 10.53 5.13
CA LEU A 66 -19.30 11.72 4.46
C LEU A 66 -20.24 12.20 3.33
N ARG A 67 -20.80 11.26 2.53
CA ARG A 67 -21.69 11.52 1.38
C ARG A 67 -23.09 11.96 1.80
N ARG A 68 -23.68 11.30 2.79
CA ARG A 68 -24.99 11.61 3.41
C ARG A 68 -26.15 11.83 2.45
N GLN A 69 -26.29 10.95 1.46
CA GLN A 69 -27.55 10.81 0.73
C GLN A 69 -28.62 10.14 1.59
N GLU A 70 -29.86 10.13 1.12
CA GLU A 70 -31.08 9.78 1.88
C GLU A 70 -30.97 8.48 2.70
N THR A 71 -30.37 7.43 2.13
CA THR A 71 -30.23 6.12 2.81
C THR A 71 -28.86 5.90 3.47
N ASP A 72 -27.90 6.80 3.25
CA ASP A 72 -26.50 6.56 3.59
C ASP A 72 -26.29 6.42 5.10
N VAL A 73 -26.93 7.26 5.90
CA VAL A 73 -26.78 7.20 7.36
C VAL A 73 -27.28 5.86 7.88
N ALA A 74 -28.50 5.45 7.51
CA ALA A 74 -29.05 4.16 7.94
C ALA A 74 -28.17 2.98 7.52
N ARG A 75 -27.68 3.00 6.28
CA ARG A 75 -26.76 1.99 5.73
C ARG A 75 -25.42 1.96 6.46
N ALA A 76 -24.86 3.12 6.79
CA ALA A 76 -23.60 3.22 7.52
C ALA A 76 -23.76 2.63 8.91
N LEU A 77 -24.82 3.00 9.64
CA LEU A 77 -25.07 2.51 10.99
C LEU A 77 -25.24 0.99 11.02
N SER A 78 -25.99 0.40 10.08
CA SER A 78 -26.14 -1.05 9.99
C SER A 78 -24.84 -1.77 9.60
N THR A 79 -24.02 -1.14 8.76
CA THR A 79 -22.69 -1.66 8.40
C THR A 79 -21.75 -1.66 9.59
N LEU A 80 -21.72 -0.58 10.39
CA LEU A 80 -20.91 -0.49 11.61
C LEU A 80 -21.33 -1.55 12.63
N GLU A 81 -22.64 -1.74 12.79
CA GLU A 81 -23.21 -2.80 13.63
C GLU A 81 -22.75 -4.19 13.21
N ALA A 82 -22.77 -4.48 11.90
CA ALA A 82 -22.30 -5.74 11.35
C ALA A 82 -20.79 -5.94 11.56
N VAL A 83 -19.96 -4.92 11.30
CA VAL A 83 -18.50 -5.00 11.52
C VAL A 83 -18.18 -5.31 12.98
N LEU A 84 -18.85 -4.65 13.94
CA LEU A 84 -18.63 -4.88 15.37
C LEU A 84 -18.96 -6.31 15.82
N HIS A 85 -19.83 -7.03 15.12
CA HIS A 85 -20.13 -8.43 15.41
C HIS A 85 -18.93 -9.36 15.19
N TYR A 86 -17.97 -8.96 14.35
CA TYR A 86 -16.83 -9.78 13.95
C TYR A 86 -15.54 -9.47 14.73
N GLN A 87 -15.62 -8.76 15.86
CA GLN A 87 -14.45 -8.54 16.72
C GLN A 87 -14.25 -9.67 17.72
N PHE A 88 -13.00 -10.10 17.91
CA PHE A 88 -12.64 -11.04 18.96
C PHE A 88 -12.56 -10.35 20.33
N ASP A 89 -13.35 -10.80 21.30
CA ASP A 89 -13.23 -10.42 22.73
C ASP A 89 -12.79 -11.64 23.56
N GLU A 90 -11.55 -12.08 23.34
CA GLU A 90 -10.95 -13.22 24.07
C GLU A 90 -9.67 -12.81 24.80
N PRO A 91 -9.75 -12.21 26.00
CA PRO A 91 -8.56 -11.73 26.70
C PRO A 91 -7.50 -12.83 26.89
N GLY A 92 -6.24 -12.51 26.61
CA GLY A 92 -5.10 -13.41 26.81
C GLY A 92 -4.69 -14.25 25.59
N VAL A 93 -5.46 -14.26 24.50
CA VAL A 93 -5.03 -14.90 23.24
C VAL A 93 -4.44 -13.88 22.27
N VAL A 94 -3.59 -14.33 21.35
CA VAL A 94 -2.81 -13.48 20.43
C VAL A 94 -3.66 -12.70 19.41
N TYR A 95 -4.90 -13.11 19.19
CA TYR A 95 -5.87 -12.47 18.31
C TYR A 95 -6.92 -11.65 19.06
N HIS A 96 -6.84 -11.54 20.39
CA HIS A 96 -7.73 -10.68 21.18
C HIS A 96 -7.82 -9.27 20.59
N GLY A 97 -9.02 -8.73 20.41
CA GLY A 97 -9.29 -7.38 19.95
C GLY A 97 -9.10 -7.12 18.45
N THR A 98 -8.61 -8.09 17.66
CA THR A 98 -8.67 -7.98 16.19
C THR A 98 -10.03 -8.44 15.68
N PHE A 99 -10.17 -8.51 14.36
CA PHE A 99 -11.42 -8.88 13.70
C PHE A 99 -11.20 -10.08 12.80
N TYR A 100 -12.26 -10.85 12.56
CA TYR A 100 -12.31 -11.72 11.39
C TYR A 100 -12.05 -10.91 10.13
N ARG A 101 -11.37 -11.52 9.16
CA ARG A 101 -11.09 -10.93 7.86
C ARG A 101 -12.32 -10.93 6.97
N TYR A 102 -13.12 -11.99 7.04
CA TYR A 102 -14.29 -12.20 6.21
C TYR A 102 -15.33 -13.10 6.88
N VAL A 103 -16.57 -13.04 6.41
CA VAL A 103 -17.68 -13.86 6.90
C VAL A 103 -17.43 -15.34 6.55
N GLY A 104 -17.53 -16.21 7.54
CA GLY A 104 -17.29 -17.65 7.39
C GLY A 104 -15.82 -18.06 7.53
N GLU A 105 -14.94 -17.13 7.91
CA GLU A 105 -13.57 -17.48 8.31
C GLU A 105 -13.57 -18.42 9.53
N PRO A 106 -12.76 -19.50 9.52
CA PRO A 106 -12.61 -20.36 10.69
C PRO A 106 -12.12 -19.59 11.91
N HIS A 107 -12.66 -19.91 13.09
CA HIS A 107 -12.15 -19.35 14.34
C HIS A 107 -10.68 -19.75 14.56
N PRO A 108 -9.78 -18.80 14.91
CA PRO A 108 -8.40 -19.13 15.20
C PRO A 108 -8.28 -20.12 16.38
N PRO A 109 -7.32 -21.06 16.36
CA PRO A 109 -7.14 -22.00 17.47
C PRO A 109 -6.44 -21.31 18.65
N ALA A 110 -7.07 -21.31 19.83
CA ALA A 110 -6.65 -20.49 20.98
C ALA A 110 -5.19 -20.68 21.44
N GLN A 111 -4.61 -21.88 21.33
CA GLN A 111 -3.29 -22.20 21.88
C GLN A 111 -2.14 -22.00 20.89
N ASN A 112 -2.41 -22.12 19.59
CA ASN A 112 -1.39 -22.19 18.55
C ASN A 112 -1.79 -21.44 17.28
N ALA A 113 -2.64 -20.41 17.40
CA ALA A 113 -3.01 -19.55 16.28
C ALA A 113 -1.77 -18.98 15.58
N VAL A 114 -1.71 -19.16 14.28
CA VAL A 114 -0.61 -18.73 13.42
C VAL A 114 -0.97 -17.39 12.80
N ILE A 115 -0.17 -16.38 13.11
CA ILE A 115 -0.29 -15.04 12.54
C ILE A 115 -0.27 -15.08 10.99
N TRP A 116 -1.12 -14.28 10.35
CA TRP A 116 -1.36 -14.19 8.89
C TRP A 116 -2.06 -15.39 8.26
N GLN A 117 -2.09 -16.54 8.93
CA GLN A 117 -2.78 -17.74 8.46
C GLN A 117 -4.16 -17.86 9.11
N ASP A 118 -4.21 -17.92 10.43
CA ASP A 118 -5.46 -18.09 11.19
C ASP A 118 -6.14 -16.76 11.50
N TYR A 119 -5.35 -15.69 11.66
CA TYR A 119 -5.85 -14.35 11.96
C TYR A 119 -4.90 -13.27 11.42
N ASP A 120 -5.41 -12.05 11.29
CA ASP A 120 -4.62 -10.87 10.98
C ASP A 120 -4.66 -9.89 12.16
N PRO A 121 -3.55 -9.67 12.89
CA PRO A 121 -3.53 -8.71 13.98
C PRO A 121 -3.57 -7.26 13.52
N ASN A 122 -3.29 -6.94 12.26
CA ASN A 122 -3.28 -5.55 11.77
C ASN A 122 -4.72 -4.99 11.62
N TRP A 123 -5.73 -5.86 11.55
CA TRP A 123 -7.13 -5.43 11.41
C TRP A 123 -7.62 -4.58 12.57
N ARG A 124 -7.08 -4.77 13.77
CA ARG A 124 -7.37 -3.91 14.93
C ARG A 124 -6.96 -2.45 14.66
N GLU A 125 -5.79 -2.19 14.07
CA GLU A 125 -5.34 -0.83 13.77
C GLU A 125 -6.16 -0.23 12.62
N PHE A 126 -6.41 -0.98 11.56
CA PHE A 126 -7.21 -0.52 10.42
C PHE A 126 -8.64 -0.17 10.81
N ILE A 127 -9.31 -1.01 11.60
CA ILE A 127 -10.71 -0.79 11.98
C ILE A 127 -10.80 0.19 13.16
N GLY A 128 -9.93 0.03 14.17
CA GLY A 128 -9.92 0.88 15.36
C GLY A 128 -9.63 2.35 15.05
N SER A 129 -8.69 2.64 14.15
CA SER A 129 -8.42 4.02 13.71
C SER A 129 -9.63 4.65 13.02
N VAL A 130 -10.39 3.89 12.24
CA VAL A 130 -11.60 4.39 11.56
C VAL A 130 -12.71 4.65 12.58
N PHE A 131 -12.92 3.78 13.56
CA PHE A 131 -13.88 4.05 14.63
C PHE A 131 -13.55 5.33 15.41
N ILE A 132 -12.25 5.60 15.67
CA ILE A 132 -11.80 6.85 16.30
C ILE A 132 -12.22 8.05 15.45
N ILE A 133 -11.96 8.02 14.15
CA ILE A 133 -12.34 9.07 13.22
C ILE A 133 -13.85 9.28 13.22
N LEU A 134 -14.63 8.20 13.12
CA LEU A 134 -16.08 8.26 13.07
C LEU A 134 -16.67 8.91 14.33
N LEU A 135 -16.15 8.55 15.50
CA LEU A 135 -16.55 9.16 16.78
C LEU A 135 -16.10 10.62 16.92
N ARG A 136 -15.04 11.06 16.21
CA ARG A 136 -14.61 12.46 16.22
C ARG A 136 -15.37 13.34 15.23
N GLU A 137 -15.69 12.81 14.07
CA GLU A 137 -16.21 13.60 12.95
C GLU A 137 -17.73 13.50 12.80
N PHE A 138 -18.34 12.39 13.24
CA PHE A 138 -19.75 12.05 12.96
C PHE A 138 -20.53 11.59 14.19
N ASP A 139 -20.09 11.91 15.41
CA ASP A 139 -20.76 11.50 16.66
C ASP A 139 -22.26 11.82 16.67
N THR A 140 -22.65 13.00 16.19
CA THR A 140 -24.05 13.45 16.13
C THR A 140 -24.93 12.61 15.20
N LEU A 141 -24.35 11.85 14.28
CA LEU A 141 -25.07 10.95 13.37
C LEU A 141 -25.12 9.51 13.91
N ILE A 142 -24.29 9.17 14.89
CA ILE A 142 -24.14 7.82 15.42
C ILE A 142 -24.92 7.74 16.75
N PRO A 143 -25.92 6.84 16.88
CA PRO A 143 -26.67 6.71 18.13
C PRO A 143 -25.77 6.41 19.33
N PRO A 144 -26.05 6.96 20.53
CA PRO A 144 -25.19 6.78 21.71
C PRO A 144 -24.83 5.33 22.05
N ALA A 145 -25.77 4.39 21.86
CA ALA A 145 -25.54 2.96 22.09
C ALA A 145 -24.50 2.37 21.13
N LEU A 146 -24.53 2.75 19.85
CA LEU A 146 -23.53 2.32 18.87
C LEU A 146 -22.18 3.00 19.13
N GLN A 147 -22.18 4.28 19.52
CA GLN A 147 -20.94 4.95 19.93
C GLN A 147 -20.26 4.20 21.09
N GLU A 148 -21.02 3.73 22.07
CA GLU A 148 -20.47 2.98 23.20
C GLU A 148 -19.87 1.64 22.78
N ARG A 149 -20.53 0.93 21.87
CA ARG A 149 -19.97 -0.30 21.29
C ARG A 149 -18.69 -0.04 20.49
N MET A 150 -18.62 1.06 19.74
CA MET A 150 -17.40 1.47 19.05
C MET A 150 -16.29 1.82 20.04
N ARG A 151 -16.58 2.50 21.16
CA ARG A 151 -15.60 2.75 22.23
C ARG A 151 -15.11 1.45 22.85
N ARG A 152 -16.00 0.50 23.15
CA ARG A 152 -15.59 -0.83 23.61
C ARG A 152 -14.70 -1.54 22.58
N ALA A 153 -15.02 -1.45 21.29
CA ALA A 153 -14.19 -2.03 20.24
C ALA A 153 -12.79 -1.41 20.17
N ILE A 154 -12.67 -0.09 20.33
CA ILE A 154 -11.40 0.62 20.41
C ILE A 154 -10.60 0.17 21.64
N LEU A 155 -11.27 -0.01 22.79
CA LEU A 155 -10.64 -0.53 24.02
C LEU A 155 -10.01 -1.91 23.78
N LEU A 156 -10.76 -2.85 23.21
CA LEU A 156 -10.27 -4.20 22.87
C LEU A 156 -9.10 -4.16 21.88
N ALA A 157 -9.22 -3.33 20.84
CA ALA A 157 -8.17 -3.15 19.85
C ALA A 157 -6.88 -2.62 20.50
N ALA A 158 -7.00 -1.65 21.42
CA ALA A 158 -5.89 -1.08 22.18
C ALA A 158 -5.26 -2.09 23.14
N GLU A 159 -6.04 -2.92 23.83
CA GLU A 159 -5.54 -4.00 24.69
C GLU A 159 -4.66 -4.96 23.88
N GLY A 160 -5.13 -5.43 22.74
CA GLY A 160 -4.36 -6.30 21.85
C GLY A 160 -3.15 -5.62 21.21
N ALA A 161 -3.27 -4.35 20.79
CA ALA A 161 -2.17 -3.59 20.22
C ALA A 161 -1.05 -3.35 21.26
N PHE A 162 -1.42 -2.97 22.48
CA PHE A 162 -0.49 -2.77 23.58
C PHE A 162 0.14 -4.06 24.08
N ALA A 163 -0.56 -5.19 24.01
CA ALA A 163 0.03 -6.50 24.31
C ALA A 163 1.05 -6.91 23.23
N ARG A 164 0.76 -6.64 21.96
CA ARG A 164 1.61 -6.98 20.81
C ARG A 164 2.88 -6.12 20.74
N LYS A 165 2.79 -4.82 21.04
CA LYS A 165 3.88 -3.82 20.93
C LYS A 165 4.69 -3.98 19.66
N VAL A 166 4.02 -3.74 18.53
CA VAL A 166 4.66 -3.85 17.21
C VAL A 166 5.91 -2.97 17.14
N ALA A 167 6.96 -3.47 16.50
CA ALA A 167 8.23 -2.76 16.37
C ALA A 167 8.07 -1.41 15.65
N ALA A 168 8.95 -0.45 15.94
CA ALA A 168 8.93 0.88 15.31
C ALA A 168 9.18 0.83 13.81
N GLU A 169 9.99 -0.15 13.38
CA GLU A 169 10.38 -0.41 12.00
C GLU A 169 9.25 -1.00 11.15
N TYR A 170 8.17 -1.50 11.76
CA TYR A 170 7.00 -2.02 11.05
C TYR A 170 6.10 -0.90 10.48
N THR A 171 6.66 0.29 10.29
CA THR A 171 6.17 1.35 9.39
C THR A 171 4.67 1.63 9.59
N ASN A 172 3.78 1.35 8.61
CA ASN A 172 2.34 1.66 8.67
C ASN A 172 1.65 1.15 9.94
N ILE A 173 1.85 -0.12 10.31
CA ILE A 173 1.18 -0.69 11.49
C ILE A 173 1.69 -0.03 12.76
N SER A 174 2.98 0.31 12.83
CA SER A 174 3.54 1.02 13.98
C SER A 174 2.98 2.43 14.11
N LEU A 175 2.86 3.15 12.98
CA LEU A 175 2.23 4.47 12.93
C LEU A 175 0.77 4.41 13.40
N MET A 176 -0.02 3.47 12.89
CA MET A 176 -1.42 3.33 13.25
C MET A 176 -1.63 2.84 14.69
N SER A 177 -0.76 1.95 15.18
CA SER A 177 -0.79 1.44 16.56
C SER A 177 -0.50 2.56 17.57
N ALA A 178 0.50 3.41 17.30
CA ALA A 178 0.76 4.59 18.13
C ALA A 178 -0.43 5.55 18.15
N PHE A 179 -1.12 5.75 17.02
CA PHE A 179 -2.34 6.58 16.97
C PHE A 179 -3.49 5.99 17.79
N LEU A 180 -3.75 4.68 17.61
CA LEU A 180 -4.78 3.95 18.35
C LEU A 180 -4.55 4.03 19.86
N LEU A 181 -3.31 3.80 20.32
CA LEU A 181 -2.95 3.81 21.74
C LEU A 181 -2.92 5.22 22.35
N ASP A 182 -2.54 6.25 21.58
CA ASP A 182 -2.63 7.64 22.01
C ASP A 182 -4.09 8.04 22.31
N TYR A 183 -4.99 7.75 21.38
CA TYR A 183 -6.42 7.99 21.59
C TYR A 183 -6.98 7.18 22.76
N ALA A 184 -6.73 5.87 22.78
CA ALA A 184 -7.27 4.98 23.81
C ALA A 184 -6.74 5.33 25.20
N GLY A 185 -5.46 5.69 25.32
CA GLY A 185 -4.84 6.14 26.56
C GLY A 185 -5.57 7.33 27.17
N ILE A 186 -6.05 8.28 26.35
CA ILE A 186 -6.83 9.43 26.82
C ILE A 186 -8.28 9.03 27.10
N ALA A 187 -8.93 8.35 26.15
CA ALA A 187 -10.35 8.02 26.23
C ALA A 187 -10.69 7.13 27.43
N PHE A 188 -9.75 6.27 27.86
CA PHE A 188 -9.93 5.33 28.97
C PHE A 188 -9.05 5.65 30.19
N ALA A 189 -8.47 6.86 30.25
CA ALA A 189 -7.59 7.30 31.34
C ALA A 189 -6.44 6.31 31.65
N ASN A 190 -5.87 5.69 30.61
CA ASN A 190 -4.75 4.75 30.70
C ASN A 190 -3.43 5.46 30.35
N GLU A 191 -2.78 6.01 31.38
CA GLU A 191 -1.51 6.73 31.23
C GLU A 191 -0.37 5.85 30.72
N THR A 192 -0.41 4.54 30.96
CA THR A 192 0.62 3.62 30.44
C THR A 192 0.54 3.49 28.92
N TRP A 193 -0.66 3.36 28.37
CA TRP A 193 -0.86 3.33 26.92
C TRP A 193 -0.47 4.65 26.28
N ARG A 194 -0.87 5.77 26.90
CA ARG A 194 -0.52 7.10 26.41
C ARG A 194 0.99 7.34 26.40
N ALA A 195 1.68 7.02 27.49
CA ALA A 195 3.13 7.17 27.56
C ALA A 195 3.86 6.29 26.54
N TYR A 196 3.40 5.05 26.37
CA TYR A 196 3.94 4.16 25.34
C TYR A 196 3.70 4.68 23.93
N ALA A 197 2.50 5.15 23.61
CA ALA A 197 2.17 5.70 22.30
C ALA A 197 3.08 6.88 21.91
N LEU A 198 3.30 7.82 22.85
CA LEU A 198 4.17 8.98 22.61
C LEU A 198 5.64 8.57 22.47
N SER A 199 6.12 7.65 23.31
CA SER A 199 7.49 7.10 23.19
C SER A 199 7.70 6.33 21.87
N GLN A 200 6.70 5.56 21.45
CA GLN A 200 6.70 4.85 20.18
C GLN A 200 6.72 5.84 19.01
N ALA A 201 5.94 6.92 19.08
CA ALA A 201 5.92 7.97 18.08
C ALA A 201 7.26 8.70 17.94
N GLU A 202 7.90 9.03 19.07
CA GLU A 202 9.24 9.60 19.11
C GLU A 202 10.27 8.66 18.48
N GLU A 203 10.19 7.35 18.78
CA GLU A 203 11.11 6.36 18.20
C GLU A 203 10.93 6.22 16.69
N ILE A 204 9.68 6.13 16.20
CA ILE A 204 9.39 6.08 14.76
C ILE A 204 9.94 7.34 14.07
N HIS A 205 9.66 8.53 14.61
CA HIS A 205 10.16 9.79 14.06
C HIS A 205 11.69 9.84 14.07
N ARG A 206 12.34 9.34 15.12
CA ARG A 206 13.79 9.28 15.24
C ARG A 206 14.40 8.34 14.19
N LEU A 207 13.82 7.16 13.98
CA LEU A 207 14.25 6.21 12.95
C LEU A 207 14.10 6.80 11.55
N PHE A 208 12.90 7.30 11.23
CA PHE A 208 12.63 7.96 9.95
C PHE A 208 13.59 9.13 9.71
N SER A 209 13.84 9.95 10.73
CA SER A 209 14.68 11.14 10.61
C SER A 209 16.15 10.88 10.28
N ARG A 210 16.65 9.65 10.45
CA ARG A 210 18.04 9.29 10.11
C ARG A 210 18.31 9.46 8.61
N PHE A 211 17.37 9.04 7.78
CA PHE A 211 17.54 9.02 6.31
C PHE A 211 16.35 9.60 5.54
N LYS A 212 15.28 10.01 6.24
CA LYS A 212 14.00 10.48 5.68
C LYS A 212 13.29 9.42 4.85
N THR A 213 13.42 8.17 5.29
CA THR A 213 12.85 6.98 4.67
C THR A 213 12.23 6.09 5.75
N PHE A 214 11.20 5.33 5.37
CA PHE A 214 10.72 4.21 6.17
C PHE A 214 11.48 2.92 5.84
N ASN A 215 11.46 1.95 6.75
CA ASN A 215 12.07 0.64 6.54
C ASN A 215 11.33 -0.16 5.46
N GLU A 216 9.99 -0.11 5.42
CA GLU A 216 9.24 -0.61 4.25
C GLU A 216 9.29 0.46 3.16
N TYR A 217 10.32 0.38 2.33
CA TYR A 217 10.69 1.43 1.38
C TYR A 217 10.02 1.22 0.02
N ASN A 218 9.67 2.34 -0.61
CA ASN A 218 9.19 2.44 -1.99
C ASN A 218 8.08 1.44 -2.31
N SER A 219 7.11 1.28 -1.40
CA SER A 219 6.06 0.26 -1.50
C SER A 219 4.75 0.90 -1.97
N PRO A 220 4.31 0.71 -3.23
CA PRO A 220 3.19 1.47 -3.79
C PRO A 220 1.89 1.34 -2.99
N THR A 221 1.53 0.15 -2.50
CA THR A 221 0.32 0.02 -1.67
C THR A 221 0.55 0.58 -0.27
N TYR A 222 1.69 0.30 0.35
CA TYR A 222 1.89 0.62 1.77
C TYR A 222 2.24 2.08 2.05
N TYR A 223 2.86 2.79 1.11
CA TYR A 223 2.99 4.26 1.19
C TYR A 223 1.63 4.95 1.30
N GLY A 224 0.59 4.40 0.65
CA GLY A 224 -0.77 4.91 0.82
C GLY A 224 -1.32 4.70 2.24
N VAL A 225 -0.90 3.65 2.95
CA VAL A 225 -1.24 3.43 4.36
C VAL A 225 -0.41 4.35 5.26
N ASP A 226 0.86 4.58 4.93
CA ASP A 226 1.72 5.51 5.67
C ASP A 226 1.16 6.93 5.62
N PHE A 227 0.76 7.41 4.44
CA PHE A 227 0.09 8.70 4.31
C PHE A 227 -1.19 8.78 5.15
N TYR A 228 -1.99 7.70 5.19
CA TYR A 228 -3.17 7.66 6.05
C TYR A 228 -2.78 7.81 7.52
N ALA A 229 -1.85 7.00 8.01
CA ALA A 229 -1.43 7.02 9.40
C ALA A 229 -0.79 8.35 9.81
N LEU A 230 0.04 8.95 8.95
CA LEU A 230 0.65 10.27 9.17
C LEU A 230 -0.39 11.39 9.16
N ALA A 231 -1.40 11.31 8.30
CA ALA A 231 -2.52 12.25 8.32
C ALA A 231 -3.34 12.11 9.62
N LEU A 232 -3.50 10.90 10.18
CA LEU A 232 -4.11 10.72 11.50
C LEU A 232 -3.29 11.40 12.60
N TRP A 233 -1.97 11.24 12.58
CA TRP A 233 -1.09 11.90 13.53
C TRP A 233 -1.21 13.42 13.43
N ARG A 234 -1.11 13.96 12.21
CA ARG A 234 -1.20 15.40 11.91
C ARG A 234 -2.51 16.01 12.38
N GLU A 235 -3.65 15.37 12.09
CA GLU A 235 -4.97 15.93 12.39
C GLU A 235 -5.41 15.67 13.84
N TYR A 236 -5.11 14.50 14.39
CA TYR A 236 -5.79 13.99 15.58
C TYR A 236 -4.87 13.65 16.75
N GLY A 237 -3.54 13.66 16.56
CA GLY A 237 -2.56 13.38 17.61
C GLY A 237 -2.76 14.27 18.84
N SER A 238 -2.61 13.70 20.04
CA SER A 238 -3.01 14.37 21.28
C SER A 238 -2.15 15.57 21.67
N THR A 239 -0.89 15.62 21.26
CA THR A 239 0.05 16.70 21.59
C THR A 239 0.48 17.47 20.35
N PRO A 240 0.89 18.75 20.49
CA PRO A 240 1.45 19.52 19.38
C PRO A 240 2.66 18.84 18.72
N LEU A 241 3.59 18.29 19.52
CA LEU A 241 4.78 17.60 19.03
C LEU A 241 4.42 16.35 18.22
N TYR A 242 3.42 15.59 18.67
CA TYR A 242 2.97 14.40 17.94
C TYR A 242 2.38 14.76 16.56
N ARG A 243 1.58 15.83 16.51
CA ARG A 243 1.07 16.37 15.24
C ARG A 243 2.18 16.90 14.33
N GLU A 244 3.19 17.55 14.91
CA GLU A 244 4.37 18.04 14.18
C GLU A 244 5.18 16.88 13.57
N HIS A 245 5.40 15.79 14.31
CA HIS A 245 6.04 14.58 13.77
C HIS A 245 5.25 13.97 12.61
N GLY A 246 3.92 13.88 12.72
CA GLY A 246 3.07 13.44 11.61
C GLY A 246 3.24 14.32 10.37
N ALA A 247 3.13 15.63 10.54
CA ALA A 247 3.25 16.59 9.45
C ALA A 247 4.64 16.60 8.79
N SER A 248 5.71 16.51 9.59
CA SER A 248 7.08 16.54 9.07
C SER A 248 7.42 15.29 8.27
N MET A 249 7.05 14.10 8.77
CA MET A 249 7.27 12.85 8.06
C MET A 249 6.40 12.76 6.79
N GLU A 250 5.16 13.23 6.82
CA GLU A 250 4.29 13.27 5.64
C GLU A 250 4.91 14.14 4.53
N ALA A 251 5.41 15.32 4.87
CA ALA A 251 6.04 16.23 3.93
C ALA A 251 7.30 15.62 3.29
N GLU A 252 8.14 14.95 4.08
CA GLU A 252 9.35 14.29 3.56
C GLU A 252 9.01 13.05 2.71
N LEU A 253 8.01 12.27 3.09
CA LEU A 253 7.53 11.14 2.28
C LEU A 253 7.01 11.63 0.91
N TRP A 254 6.25 12.72 0.88
CA TRP A 254 5.82 13.35 -0.37
C TRP A 254 7.00 13.79 -1.25
N ARG A 255 8.04 14.38 -0.65
CA ARG A 255 9.25 14.80 -1.37
C ARG A 255 10.02 13.63 -1.94
N ASP A 256 10.18 12.54 -1.19
CA ASP A 256 10.87 11.36 -1.70
C ASP A 256 10.09 10.70 -2.84
N LEU A 257 8.78 10.49 -2.63
CA LEU A 257 7.86 10.00 -3.66
C LEU A 257 7.97 10.82 -4.97
N ALA A 258 7.98 12.15 -4.87
CA ALA A 258 8.05 13.04 -6.03
C ALA A 258 9.29 12.78 -6.92
N GLN A 259 10.39 12.33 -6.32
CA GLN A 259 11.61 12.00 -7.05
C GLN A 259 11.46 10.68 -7.80
N PHE A 260 10.80 9.68 -7.21
CA PHE A 260 10.60 8.36 -7.83
C PHE A 260 9.39 8.29 -8.77
N TYR A 261 8.48 9.26 -8.74
CA TYR A 261 7.28 9.26 -9.57
C TYR A 261 7.51 9.81 -10.99
N HIS A 262 6.96 9.14 -12.00
CA HIS A 262 6.97 9.59 -13.39
C HIS A 262 5.56 9.90 -13.88
N ALA A 263 5.16 11.17 -13.78
CA ALA A 263 3.82 11.63 -14.16
C ALA A 263 3.43 11.27 -15.61
N GLY A 264 4.37 11.22 -16.55
CA GLY A 264 4.08 10.83 -17.94
C GLY A 264 3.72 9.36 -18.13
N MET A 265 4.19 8.47 -17.24
CA MET A 265 3.86 7.04 -17.25
C MET A 265 2.79 6.72 -16.20
N ARG A 266 2.39 7.72 -15.40
CA ARG A 266 1.49 7.59 -14.25
C ARG A 266 1.90 6.42 -13.34
N ASN A 267 3.20 6.34 -13.04
CA ASN A 267 3.76 5.22 -12.31
C ASN A 267 4.99 5.60 -11.47
N MET A 268 5.32 4.76 -10.49
CA MET A 268 6.45 4.95 -9.56
C MET A 268 7.62 4.09 -10.02
N CYS A 269 8.83 4.64 -10.08
CA CYS A 269 10.04 3.85 -10.32
C CYS A 269 10.34 2.96 -9.11
N GLY A 270 10.75 1.71 -9.31
CA GLY A 270 11.24 0.85 -8.23
C GLY A 270 12.62 1.27 -7.71
N PRO A 271 13.28 0.45 -6.87
CA PRO A 271 12.91 -0.93 -6.46
C PRO A 271 11.67 -0.96 -5.56
N TYR A 272 11.06 -2.11 -5.27
CA TYR A 272 9.91 -2.17 -4.36
C TYR A 272 10.11 -3.17 -3.24
N ASP A 273 9.91 -2.76 -1.98
CA ASP A 273 9.84 -3.74 -0.89
C ASP A 273 8.59 -4.61 -0.97
N ARG A 274 7.48 -3.95 -1.29
CA ARG A 274 6.17 -4.55 -1.38
C ARG A 274 5.42 -3.95 -2.55
N SER A 275 5.23 -4.74 -3.60
CA SER A 275 4.26 -4.43 -4.64
C SER A 275 3.42 -5.64 -5.03
N TYR A 276 2.15 -5.35 -5.29
CA TYR A 276 1.19 -6.32 -5.81
C TYR A 276 1.10 -6.33 -7.33
N GLY A 277 1.49 -5.23 -7.97
CA GLY A 277 1.55 -5.08 -9.41
C GLY A 277 2.69 -4.17 -9.84
N MET A 278 2.77 -3.86 -11.13
CA MET A 278 3.85 -3.07 -11.70
C MET A 278 3.36 -1.82 -12.42
N ASP A 279 2.08 -1.73 -12.75
CA ASP A 279 1.47 -0.61 -13.47
C ASP A 279 0.26 -0.10 -12.70
N MET A 280 0.41 1.02 -11.99
CA MET A 280 -0.66 1.63 -11.19
C MET A 280 -1.87 2.10 -12.01
N THR A 281 -1.79 2.09 -13.34
CA THR A 281 -2.94 2.32 -14.24
C THR A 281 -3.70 1.04 -14.59
N ALA A 282 -3.19 -0.14 -14.21
CA ALA A 282 -3.81 -1.44 -14.46
C ALA A 282 -4.18 -2.21 -13.16
N TYR A 283 -3.43 -1.99 -12.08
CA TYR A 283 -3.81 -2.44 -10.73
C TYR A 283 -3.91 -1.25 -9.78
N LEU A 284 -4.71 -1.39 -8.73
CA LEU A 284 -4.84 -0.36 -7.74
C LEU A 284 -3.76 -0.47 -6.67
N ALA A 285 -2.96 0.58 -6.52
CA ALA A 285 -2.13 0.81 -5.35
C ALA A 285 -2.74 1.96 -4.53
N LEU A 286 -2.77 1.85 -3.20
CA LEU A 286 -3.29 2.93 -2.35
C LEU A 286 -2.56 4.27 -2.56
N LEU A 287 -1.25 4.26 -2.84
CA LEU A 287 -0.52 5.47 -3.22
C LEU A 287 -1.18 6.22 -4.39
N GLY A 288 -1.76 5.50 -5.33
CA GLY A 288 -2.45 6.10 -6.47
C GLY A 288 -3.66 6.93 -6.05
N LEU A 289 -4.33 6.56 -4.96
CA LEU A 289 -5.46 7.33 -4.41
C LEU A 289 -4.99 8.69 -3.88
N TRP A 290 -3.83 8.73 -3.21
CA TRP A 290 -3.23 9.95 -2.68
C TRP A 290 -2.75 10.88 -3.80
N ILE A 291 -2.06 10.34 -4.80
CA ILE A 291 -1.64 11.14 -5.97
C ILE A 291 -2.88 11.61 -6.74
N GLY A 292 -3.87 10.75 -6.94
CA GLY A 292 -5.13 11.09 -7.61
C GLY A 292 -5.91 12.19 -6.91
N ALA A 293 -5.90 12.20 -5.58
CA ALA A 293 -6.56 13.21 -4.76
C ALA A 293 -5.96 14.63 -4.91
N VAL A 294 -4.72 14.75 -5.39
CA VAL A 294 -4.01 16.04 -5.55
C VAL A 294 -3.64 16.36 -7.00
N THR A 295 -4.07 15.53 -7.95
CA THR A 295 -3.85 15.73 -9.38
C THR A 295 -5.19 15.82 -10.12
N LEU A 296 -5.15 16.21 -11.40
CA LEU A 296 -6.33 16.13 -12.24
C LEU A 296 -6.70 14.65 -12.47
N PRO A 297 -8.00 14.29 -12.56
CA PRO A 297 -8.42 12.89 -12.72
C PRO A 297 -7.73 12.15 -13.89
N GLY A 298 -7.48 12.81 -15.02
CA GLY A 298 -6.78 12.21 -16.17
C GLY A 298 -5.29 11.94 -15.95
N SER A 299 -4.68 12.51 -14.91
CA SER A 299 -3.26 12.38 -14.56
C SER A 299 -3.01 11.44 -13.37
N ALA A 300 -4.06 11.04 -12.66
CA ALA A 300 -3.96 10.20 -11.47
C ALA A 300 -3.40 8.81 -11.81
N PRO A 301 -2.46 8.22 -11.08
CA PRO A 301 -1.98 6.86 -11.37
C PRO A 301 -2.95 5.83 -10.79
N LEU A 302 -4.11 5.74 -11.43
CA LEU A 302 -5.24 4.90 -11.04
C LEU A 302 -5.80 4.18 -12.26
N PRO A 303 -6.30 2.94 -12.09
CA PRO A 303 -7.04 2.25 -13.13
C PRO A 303 -8.36 2.95 -13.43
N ASP A 304 -8.91 2.71 -14.62
CA ASP A 304 -10.26 3.13 -14.97
C ASP A 304 -11.29 2.33 -14.15
N PRO A 305 -12.02 2.96 -13.22
CA PRO A 305 -12.96 2.25 -12.35
C PRO A 305 -14.20 1.73 -13.09
N SER A 306 -14.39 2.11 -14.36
CA SER A 306 -15.45 1.55 -15.22
C SER A 306 -15.11 0.18 -15.81
N GLN A 307 -13.84 -0.25 -15.70
CA GLN A 307 -13.35 -1.54 -16.18
C GLN A 307 -12.95 -2.43 -14.99
N PRO A 308 -12.84 -3.76 -15.18
CA PRO A 308 -12.19 -4.62 -14.20
C PRO A 308 -10.70 -4.24 -14.05
N PHE A 309 -10.24 -4.15 -12.80
CA PHE A 309 -8.84 -3.93 -12.45
C PHE A 309 -8.42 -4.84 -11.29
N GLU A 310 -7.11 -5.02 -11.11
CA GLU A 310 -6.56 -5.89 -10.06
C GLU A 310 -6.37 -5.13 -8.75
N HIS A 311 -6.36 -5.86 -7.62
CA HIS A 311 -6.30 -5.29 -6.27
C HIS A 311 -7.45 -4.32 -5.98
N ALA A 312 -8.65 -4.67 -6.45
CA ALA A 312 -9.74 -3.70 -6.51
C ALA A 312 -10.30 -3.30 -5.13
N ALA A 313 -10.11 -4.14 -4.10
CA ALA A 313 -10.56 -3.86 -2.74
C ALA A 313 -9.91 -2.59 -2.15
N ASP A 314 -8.71 -2.23 -2.60
CA ASP A 314 -8.04 -1.00 -2.15
C ASP A 314 -8.86 0.26 -2.53
N PHE A 315 -9.84 0.19 -3.46
CA PHE A 315 -10.62 1.36 -3.85
C PHE A 315 -11.61 1.76 -2.75
N PHE A 316 -12.02 0.79 -1.91
CA PHE A 316 -12.80 1.04 -0.70
C PHE A 316 -12.09 1.97 0.30
N PHE A 317 -10.79 2.20 0.15
CA PHE A 317 -9.99 3.05 1.02
C PHE A 317 -10.08 4.55 0.68
N MET A 318 -10.49 4.91 -0.53
CA MET A 318 -10.56 6.32 -0.98
C MET A 318 -11.41 7.23 -0.07
N PRO A 319 -12.53 6.79 0.54
CA PRO A 319 -13.23 7.58 1.56
C PRO A 319 -12.34 8.06 2.72
N LEU A 320 -11.37 7.26 3.14
CA LEU A 320 -10.45 7.65 4.21
C LEU A 320 -9.48 8.74 3.73
N VAL A 321 -8.94 8.61 2.51
CA VAL A 321 -8.11 9.64 1.87
C VAL A 321 -8.86 10.98 1.81
N ALA A 322 -10.11 10.96 1.35
CA ALA A 322 -10.97 12.13 1.30
C ALA A 322 -11.22 12.75 2.68
N LEU A 323 -11.39 11.92 3.71
CA LEU A 323 -11.70 12.38 5.06
C LEU A 323 -10.50 13.05 5.75
N VAL A 324 -9.31 12.44 5.67
CA VAL A 324 -8.11 12.95 6.36
C VAL A 324 -7.37 14.02 5.54
N GLY A 325 -7.56 14.01 4.23
CA GLY A 325 -7.05 14.99 3.28
C GLY A 325 -5.55 14.88 2.99
N SER A 326 -5.18 15.09 1.73
CA SER A 326 -3.79 15.09 1.28
C SER A 326 -3.18 16.50 1.38
N ARG A 327 -1.97 16.64 1.95
CA ARG A 327 -1.26 17.95 2.00
C ARG A 327 0.19 17.84 1.51
N PRO A 328 0.41 17.53 0.22
CA PRO A 328 1.76 17.59 -0.35
C PRO A 328 2.34 19.00 -0.22
N PRO A 329 3.63 19.14 0.07
CA PRO A 329 4.34 20.42 -0.05
C PRO A 329 4.20 21.04 -1.44
N GLN A 330 4.23 22.37 -1.54
CA GLN A 330 4.03 23.07 -2.83
C GLN A 330 5.09 22.68 -3.87
N ASP A 331 6.31 22.38 -3.44
CA ASP A 331 7.42 21.91 -4.28
C ASP A 331 7.18 20.52 -4.91
N VAL A 332 6.25 19.73 -4.37
CA VAL A 332 5.94 18.37 -4.85
C VAL A 332 4.93 18.39 -6.01
N LEU A 333 3.99 19.33 -6.02
CA LEU A 333 2.89 19.36 -6.99
C LEU A 333 3.34 19.34 -8.48
N PRO A 334 4.40 20.06 -8.90
CA PRO A 334 4.89 19.99 -10.28
C PRO A 334 5.31 18.58 -10.70
N HIS A 335 5.92 17.80 -9.79
CA HIS A 335 6.38 16.43 -10.05
C HIS A 335 5.22 15.45 -10.26
N LEU A 336 4.11 15.66 -9.57
CA LEU A 336 2.92 14.83 -9.71
C LEU A 336 2.13 15.14 -10.99
N SER A 337 2.23 16.38 -11.46
CA SER A 337 1.49 16.84 -12.64
C SER A 337 2.24 16.60 -13.96
N GLN A 338 3.57 16.72 -13.96
CA GLN A 338 4.41 16.62 -15.15
C GLN A 338 5.77 16.01 -14.82
N PHE A 339 6.35 15.27 -15.78
CA PHE A 339 7.69 14.74 -15.62
C PHE A 339 8.73 15.87 -15.64
N GLN A 340 9.47 16.04 -14.55
CA GLN A 340 10.40 17.16 -14.33
C GLN A 340 11.80 16.94 -14.95
N GLY A 341 11.92 16.03 -15.91
CA GLY A 341 13.17 15.73 -16.59
C GLY A 341 13.96 14.57 -16.00
N GLU A 342 15.01 14.21 -16.74
CA GLU A 342 15.88 13.07 -16.44
C GLU A 342 16.58 13.24 -15.09
N ARG A 343 16.67 12.15 -14.31
CA ARG A 343 17.34 12.16 -13.01
C ARG A 343 17.87 10.80 -12.61
N LEU A 344 19.02 10.82 -11.95
CA LEU A 344 19.63 9.70 -11.25
C LEU A 344 19.48 9.94 -9.75
N LEU A 345 19.03 8.92 -9.03
CA LEU A 345 18.71 8.96 -7.61
C LEU A 345 19.48 7.86 -6.89
N GLU A 346 19.97 8.22 -5.71
CA GLU A 346 20.47 7.29 -4.70
C GLU A 346 19.81 7.64 -3.37
N ARG A 347 19.34 6.61 -2.65
CA ARG A 347 18.65 6.74 -1.37
C ARG A 347 19.16 5.68 -0.42
N THR A 348 19.83 6.12 0.64
CA THR A 348 20.14 5.26 1.78
C THR A 348 18.86 5.03 2.56
N ILE A 349 18.40 3.79 2.65
CA ILE A 349 17.21 3.42 3.43
C ILE A 349 17.62 3.21 4.89
N GLU A 350 18.72 2.47 5.07
CA GLU A 350 19.42 2.26 6.33
C GLU A 350 20.88 1.85 6.05
N PRO A 351 21.78 1.75 7.05
CA PRO A 351 23.17 1.39 6.79
C PRO A 351 23.26 0.07 6.03
N GLN A 352 24.00 0.03 4.91
CA GLN A 352 24.14 -1.13 4.03
C GLN A 352 22.89 -1.51 3.22
N ARG A 353 21.92 -0.60 3.13
CA ARG A 353 20.71 -0.77 2.32
C ARG A 353 20.41 0.49 1.52
N THR A 354 20.55 0.42 0.21
CA THR A 354 20.49 1.58 -0.69
C THR A 354 19.62 1.27 -1.91
N ALA A 355 18.66 2.15 -2.19
CA ALA A 355 17.92 2.17 -3.44
C ALA A 355 18.58 3.13 -4.44
N THR A 356 18.62 2.71 -5.69
CA THR A 356 19.09 3.50 -6.83
C THR A 356 18.01 3.52 -7.89
N ALA A 357 17.82 4.67 -8.53
CA ALA A 357 16.86 4.80 -9.60
C ALA A 357 17.33 5.77 -10.68
N TRP A 358 17.02 5.49 -11.93
CA TRP A 358 17.22 6.39 -13.04
C TRP A 358 15.93 6.51 -13.84
N LEU A 359 15.50 7.74 -14.09
CA LEU A 359 14.28 8.04 -14.83
C LEU A 359 14.64 8.96 -15.99
N SER A 360 14.16 8.62 -17.19
CA SER A 360 14.16 9.45 -18.40
C SER A 360 12.72 9.58 -18.92
N SER A 361 12.50 10.28 -20.03
CA SER A 361 11.16 10.53 -20.58
C SER A 361 10.37 9.28 -20.98
N SER A 362 11.06 8.16 -21.23
CA SER A 362 10.46 6.92 -21.76
C SER A 362 10.95 5.65 -21.06
N LEU A 363 11.79 5.77 -20.02
CA LEU A 363 12.37 4.64 -19.30
C LEU A 363 12.61 4.98 -17.83
N MET A 364 12.15 4.13 -16.92
CA MET A 364 12.49 4.12 -15.50
C MET A 364 13.19 2.82 -15.15
N LEU A 365 14.30 2.91 -14.42
CA LEU A 365 15.09 1.79 -13.93
C LEU A 365 15.27 1.97 -12.43
N GLY A 366 14.91 0.95 -11.65
CA GLY A 366 15.01 0.97 -10.20
C GLY A 366 15.69 -0.29 -9.69
N ALA A 367 16.57 -0.15 -8.70
CA ALA A 367 17.25 -1.29 -8.10
C ALA A 367 17.67 -1.04 -6.63
N GLU A 368 17.76 -2.11 -5.85
CA GLU A 368 18.17 -2.08 -4.44
C GLU A 368 19.39 -2.96 -4.19
N ALA A 369 20.35 -2.42 -3.44
CA ALA A 369 21.37 -3.19 -2.76
C ALA A 369 21.03 -3.26 -1.26
N ASP A 370 20.64 -4.44 -0.78
CA ASP A 370 20.31 -4.75 0.61
C ASP A 370 21.19 -5.90 1.13
N HIS A 371 22.14 -5.54 1.99
CA HIS A 371 23.08 -6.46 2.62
C HIS A 371 22.64 -6.94 4.02
N LEU A 372 21.44 -6.58 4.48
CA LEU A 372 20.97 -6.85 5.83
C LEU A 372 19.99 -8.02 5.90
N ASN A 373 19.00 -8.03 5.02
CA ASN A 373 17.92 -9.01 5.11
C ASN A 373 18.31 -10.30 4.41
N SER A 374 18.04 -11.46 5.04
CA SER A 374 18.29 -12.80 4.47
C SER A 374 17.05 -13.46 3.85
N TRP A 375 15.87 -12.89 4.06
CA TRP A 375 14.60 -13.43 3.58
C TRP A 375 13.86 -12.39 2.72
N ARG A 376 13.10 -12.83 1.72
CA ARG A 376 12.30 -11.97 0.83
C ARG A 376 10.90 -12.52 0.63
N THR A 377 9.94 -11.61 0.53
CA THR A 377 8.56 -11.94 0.16
C THR A 377 8.41 -12.00 -1.35
N ASN A 378 7.34 -12.61 -1.84
CA ASN A 378 6.99 -12.58 -3.27
C ASN A 378 6.63 -11.18 -3.79
N GLN A 379 6.40 -10.21 -2.91
CA GLN A 379 6.12 -8.80 -3.22
C GLN A 379 7.40 -7.94 -3.29
N PHE A 380 8.55 -8.49 -2.88
CA PHE A 380 9.83 -7.80 -2.95
C PHE A 380 10.39 -7.90 -4.37
N HIS A 381 10.78 -6.75 -4.92
CA HIS A 381 11.30 -6.60 -6.27
C HIS A 381 12.62 -5.82 -6.23
N PRO A 382 13.78 -6.50 -6.13
CA PRO A 382 15.08 -5.85 -5.97
C PRO A 382 15.52 -5.04 -7.18
N ALA A 383 14.94 -5.31 -8.35
CA ALA A 383 15.10 -4.45 -9.50
C ALA A 383 13.87 -4.50 -10.40
N THR A 384 13.56 -3.37 -11.01
CA THR A 384 12.41 -3.15 -11.86
C THR A 384 12.76 -2.24 -13.03
N ALA A 385 12.10 -2.41 -14.16
CA ALA A 385 12.13 -1.44 -15.24
C ALA A 385 10.71 -1.17 -15.75
N HIS A 386 10.48 0.05 -16.22
CA HIS A 386 9.25 0.46 -16.90
C HIS A 386 9.61 1.29 -18.12
N TRP A 387 8.92 1.08 -19.24
CA TRP A 387 9.17 1.85 -20.46
C TRP A 387 7.87 2.11 -21.22
N LEU A 388 7.88 3.13 -22.08
CA LEU A 388 6.79 3.38 -23.00
C LEU A 388 6.91 2.46 -24.22
N THR A 389 5.85 1.73 -24.53
CA THR A 389 5.74 0.97 -25.78
C THR A 389 5.31 1.89 -26.94
N PRO A 390 5.46 1.47 -28.21
CA PRO A 390 5.15 2.32 -29.37
C PRO A 390 3.68 2.78 -29.45
N ASP A 391 2.76 2.03 -28.85
CA ASP A 391 1.33 2.36 -28.73
C ASP A 391 1.01 3.21 -27.49
N GLY A 392 2.02 3.58 -26.68
CA GLY A 392 1.88 4.44 -25.51
C GLY A 392 1.50 3.71 -24.21
N ALA A 393 1.39 2.38 -24.22
CA ALA A 393 1.24 1.59 -23.01
C ALA A 393 2.56 1.53 -22.20
N VAL A 394 2.49 1.01 -20.98
CA VAL A 394 3.67 0.80 -20.12
C VAL A 394 4.08 -0.66 -20.17
N GLY A 395 5.23 -0.92 -20.78
CA GLY A 395 5.96 -2.18 -20.61
C GLY A 395 6.69 -2.18 -19.28
N TRP A 396 6.85 -3.35 -18.66
CA TRP A 396 7.56 -3.47 -17.40
C TRP A 396 8.32 -4.79 -17.25
N MET A 397 9.33 -4.75 -16.40
CA MET A 397 10.15 -5.86 -15.96
C MET A 397 10.21 -5.84 -14.44
N ARG A 398 10.12 -7.00 -13.79
CA ARG A 398 10.45 -7.15 -12.37
C ARG A 398 11.27 -8.39 -12.11
N ILE A 399 12.16 -8.28 -11.14
CA ILE A 399 12.94 -9.41 -10.63
C ILE A 399 12.26 -9.96 -9.38
N ARG A 400 12.22 -11.29 -9.27
CA ARG A 400 11.79 -12.02 -8.08
C ARG A 400 12.81 -13.10 -7.76
N SER A 401 13.11 -13.26 -6.47
CA SER A 401 14.07 -14.24 -6.00
C SER A 401 13.81 -14.53 -4.52
N GLU A 402 13.91 -15.80 -4.14
CA GLU A 402 13.98 -16.20 -2.72
C GLU A 402 15.40 -16.00 -2.15
N SER A 403 16.40 -15.88 -3.04
CA SER A 403 17.81 -15.59 -2.71
C SER A 403 18.09 -14.08 -2.74
N LEU A 404 19.19 -13.67 -2.09
CA LEU A 404 19.64 -12.28 -2.04
C LEU A 404 20.28 -11.83 -3.35
N ILE A 405 19.47 -11.22 -4.21
CA ILE A 405 19.93 -10.51 -5.40
C ILE A 405 20.02 -9.03 -5.06
N GLN A 406 21.18 -8.47 -5.38
CA GLN A 406 21.51 -7.07 -5.26
C GLN A 406 21.41 -6.43 -6.64
N GLY A 407 20.98 -5.17 -6.67
CA GLY A 407 20.84 -4.41 -7.90
C GLY A 407 21.32 -2.98 -7.74
N VAL A 408 21.94 -2.45 -8.79
CA VAL A 408 22.29 -1.04 -8.90
C VAL A 408 21.79 -0.52 -10.25
N ALA A 409 20.99 0.54 -10.23
CA ALA A 409 20.51 1.24 -11.41
C ALA A 409 21.41 2.43 -11.72
N GLN A 410 21.75 2.57 -13.00
CA GLN A 410 22.52 3.67 -13.58
C GLN A 410 21.81 4.12 -14.87
N PRO A 411 22.22 5.23 -15.50
CA PRO A 411 21.64 5.63 -16.78
C PRO A 411 21.63 4.48 -17.79
N ARG A 412 20.42 4.07 -18.19
CA ARG A 412 20.15 2.96 -19.12
C ARG A 412 20.66 1.58 -18.68
N GLN A 413 21.07 1.39 -17.43
CA GLN A 413 21.64 0.11 -16.98
C GLN A 413 21.10 -0.34 -15.62
N ILE A 414 20.86 -1.65 -15.49
CA ILE A 414 20.70 -2.32 -14.20
C ILE A 414 21.80 -3.37 -14.10
N ARG A 415 22.63 -3.27 -13.07
CA ARG A 415 23.62 -4.30 -12.73
C ARG A 415 23.11 -5.13 -11.56
N LEU A 416 23.01 -6.44 -11.76
CA LEU A 416 22.59 -7.42 -10.79
C LEU A 416 23.78 -8.25 -10.32
N TYR A 417 23.82 -8.59 -9.04
CA TYR A 417 24.83 -9.49 -8.50
C TYR A 417 24.32 -10.20 -7.23
N SER A 418 24.98 -11.29 -6.87
CA SER A 418 24.71 -12.04 -5.64
C SER A 418 26.04 -12.55 -5.06
N HIS A 419 26.08 -12.78 -3.75
CA HIS A 419 27.28 -13.31 -3.07
C HIS A 419 27.45 -14.82 -3.26
N SER A 420 26.37 -15.51 -3.62
CA SER A 420 26.30 -16.93 -3.93
C SER A 420 25.40 -17.13 -5.15
N PRO A 421 25.48 -18.27 -5.85
CA PRO A 421 24.52 -18.61 -6.89
C PRO A 421 23.08 -18.40 -6.40
N ALA A 422 22.29 -17.64 -7.17
CA ALA A 422 20.95 -17.24 -6.78
C ALA A 422 19.96 -17.52 -7.92
N ALA A 423 18.97 -18.37 -7.66
CA ALA A 423 17.87 -18.58 -8.60
C ALA A 423 17.05 -17.28 -8.70
N CYS A 424 16.84 -16.80 -9.93
CA CYS A 424 16.06 -15.59 -10.17
C CYS A 424 15.00 -15.82 -11.24
N VAL A 425 13.90 -15.11 -11.07
CA VAL A 425 12.80 -15.06 -12.03
C VAL A 425 12.65 -13.62 -12.47
N ILE A 426 12.70 -13.39 -13.78
CA ILE A 426 12.42 -12.10 -14.40
C ILE A 426 11.08 -12.24 -15.10
N ASP A 427 10.05 -11.59 -14.55
CA ASP A 427 8.76 -11.46 -15.23
C ASP A 427 8.82 -10.21 -16.13
N LEU A 428 8.41 -10.37 -17.38
CA LEU A 428 8.34 -9.32 -18.39
C LEU A 428 6.90 -9.19 -18.87
N TYR A 429 6.43 -7.96 -18.99
CA TYR A 429 5.19 -7.61 -19.66
C TYR A 429 5.48 -6.53 -20.69
N ALA A 430 5.12 -6.81 -21.93
CA ALA A 430 4.92 -5.79 -22.93
C ALA A 430 3.86 -6.32 -23.90
N PRO A 431 2.83 -5.55 -24.23
CA PRO A 431 1.85 -5.94 -25.23
C PRO A 431 2.54 -6.42 -26.50
N GLN A 432 2.15 -7.59 -27.02
CA GLN A 432 2.73 -8.21 -28.23
C GLN A 432 4.15 -8.79 -28.09
N ALA A 433 4.72 -8.85 -26.89
CA ALA A 433 5.96 -9.58 -26.67
C ALA A 433 5.77 -11.09 -26.85
N ALA A 434 6.77 -11.75 -27.42
CA ALA A 434 6.78 -13.18 -27.67
C ALA A 434 8.11 -13.82 -27.22
N ALA A 435 8.08 -15.08 -26.80
CA ALA A 435 9.24 -15.76 -26.22
C ALA A 435 10.42 -15.86 -27.20
N GLU A 436 10.14 -15.92 -28.49
CA GLU A 436 11.14 -16.00 -29.57
C GLU A 436 12.00 -14.74 -29.68
N GLN A 437 11.60 -13.63 -29.07
CA GLN A 437 12.32 -12.36 -29.07
C GLN A 437 13.40 -12.28 -27.98
N LEU A 438 13.47 -13.28 -27.09
CA LEU A 438 14.39 -13.33 -25.96
C LEU A 438 15.54 -14.28 -26.30
N HIS A 439 16.68 -13.72 -26.68
CA HIS A 439 17.91 -14.45 -26.96
C HIS A 439 18.95 -14.26 -25.84
N ALA A 440 19.99 -15.10 -25.84
CA ALA A 440 21.00 -15.14 -24.77
C ALA A 440 21.60 -13.76 -24.44
N GLU A 441 21.92 -12.98 -25.48
CA GLU A 441 22.62 -11.68 -25.34
C GLU A 441 21.68 -10.48 -25.51
N GLN A 442 20.44 -10.69 -25.99
CA GLN A 442 19.57 -9.60 -26.40
C GLN A 442 18.09 -9.99 -26.32
N TRP A 443 17.29 -9.15 -25.68
CA TRP A 443 15.82 -9.23 -25.67
C TRP A 443 15.22 -8.06 -26.44
N ARG A 444 14.40 -8.35 -27.45
CA ARG A 444 13.78 -7.33 -28.31
C ARG A 444 12.30 -7.21 -28.00
N LEU A 445 11.94 -6.29 -27.13
CA LEU A 445 10.57 -6.07 -26.70
C LEU A 445 9.99 -4.83 -27.42
N PRO A 446 8.67 -4.72 -27.53
CA PRO A 446 8.04 -3.50 -28.04
C PRO A 446 8.49 -2.27 -27.23
N GLY A 447 9.14 -1.32 -27.90
CA GLY A 447 9.62 -0.07 -27.31
C GLY A 447 10.96 -0.16 -26.56
N VAL A 448 11.56 -1.34 -26.41
CA VAL A 448 12.89 -1.46 -25.78
C VAL A 448 13.68 -2.66 -26.27
N THR A 449 14.97 -2.45 -26.48
CA THR A 449 15.95 -3.53 -26.62
C THR A 449 16.78 -3.62 -25.34
N ILE A 450 16.85 -4.81 -24.75
CA ILE A 450 17.64 -5.06 -23.54
C ILE A 450 18.84 -5.94 -23.94
N HIS A 451 20.05 -5.41 -23.81
CA HIS A 451 21.29 -6.16 -24.02
C HIS A 451 21.78 -6.74 -22.70
N LEU A 452 22.19 -8.00 -22.73
CA LEU A 452 22.66 -8.75 -21.56
C LEU A 452 24.18 -8.93 -21.66
N ALA A 453 24.90 -8.51 -20.62
CA ALA A 453 26.35 -8.69 -20.53
C ALA A 453 26.74 -9.22 -19.14
N GLY A 454 27.53 -10.29 -19.10
CA GLY A 454 27.92 -11.03 -17.88
C GLY A 454 28.32 -12.46 -18.22
N GLY A 455 28.55 -13.32 -17.22
CA GLY A 455 28.89 -14.73 -17.43
C GLY A 455 27.86 -15.53 -18.25
N GLU A 456 28.12 -16.82 -18.50
CA GLU A 456 27.23 -17.70 -19.28
C GLU A 456 25.77 -17.63 -18.78
N THR A 457 24.94 -16.89 -19.50
CA THR A 457 23.56 -16.58 -19.13
C THR A 457 22.64 -17.62 -19.78
N SER A 458 22.66 -18.84 -19.23
CA SER A 458 21.65 -19.82 -19.58
C SER A 458 20.32 -19.47 -18.89
N PHE A 459 19.24 -19.42 -19.66
CA PHE A 459 17.90 -19.15 -19.13
C PHE A 459 16.83 -19.95 -19.86
N ALA A 460 15.71 -20.18 -19.17
CA ALA A 460 14.50 -20.75 -19.73
C ALA A 460 13.42 -19.68 -19.83
N VAL A 461 12.72 -19.62 -20.96
CA VAL A 461 11.56 -18.73 -21.16
C VAL A 461 10.30 -19.56 -21.16
N SER A 462 9.28 -19.11 -20.44
CA SER A 462 7.95 -19.71 -20.44
C SER A 462 6.86 -18.64 -20.46
N PRO A 463 5.75 -18.84 -21.20
CA PRO A 463 4.59 -17.98 -21.08
C PRO A 463 3.90 -18.18 -19.73
N ALA A 464 3.44 -17.09 -19.11
CA ALA A 464 2.73 -17.08 -17.83
C ALA A 464 1.53 -16.13 -17.91
N GLY A 465 0.47 -16.57 -18.59
CA GLY A 465 -0.66 -15.71 -18.95
C GLY A 465 -0.21 -14.69 -20.00
N GLU A 466 -0.33 -13.40 -19.69
CA GLU A 466 0.14 -12.29 -20.53
C GLU A 466 1.61 -11.94 -20.30
N LEU A 467 2.29 -12.64 -19.38
CA LEU A 467 3.68 -12.41 -19.04
C LEU A 467 4.60 -13.37 -19.78
N LEU A 468 5.82 -12.93 -20.07
CA LEU A 468 6.95 -13.80 -20.34
C LEU A 468 7.74 -13.97 -19.05
N ARG A 469 7.99 -15.22 -18.66
CA ARG A 469 8.77 -15.57 -17.48
C ARG A 469 10.11 -16.14 -17.88
N VAL A 470 11.18 -15.44 -17.52
CA VAL A 470 12.55 -15.90 -17.66
C VAL A 470 13.03 -16.46 -16.34
N GLN A 471 13.53 -17.70 -16.34
CA GLN A 471 14.13 -18.35 -15.18
C GLN A 471 15.62 -18.55 -15.46
N MET A 472 16.47 -18.10 -14.54
CA MET A 472 17.92 -18.25 -14.65
C MET A 472 18.56 -18.36 -13.26
N GLU A 473 19.85 -18.67 -13.23
CA GLU A 473 20.65 -18.67 -12.02
C GLU A 473 21.76 -17.63 -12.15
N LEU A 474 21.75 -16.65 -11.25
CA LEU A 474 22.76 -15.59 -11.21
C LEU A 474 24.01 -16.13 -10.50
N ARG A 475 25.05 -16.46 -11.28
CA ARG A 475 26.35 -16.95 -10.79
C ARG A 475 27.45 -15.89 -10.84
N GLU A 476 27.39 -15.03 -11.83
CA GLU A 476 28.26 -13.88 -12.03
C GLU A 476 27.40 -12.62 -12.18
N PRO A 477 27.96 -11.42 -11.98
CA PRO A 477 27.21 -10.19 -12.20
C PRO A 477 26.62 -10.12 -13.61
N LEU A 478 25.33 -9.76 -13.69
CA LEU A 478 24.59 -9.58 -14.94
C LEU A 478 24.27 -8.10 -15.11
N THR A 479 24.64 -7.52 -16.25
CA THR A 479 24.30 -6.15 -16.63
C THR A 479 23.24 -6.18 -17.72
N LEU A 480 22.14 -5.50 -17.46
CA LEU A 480 21.05 -5.27 -18.41
C LEU A 480 21.17 -3.82 -18.92
N THR A 481 21.39 -3.63 -20.21
CA THR A 481 21.46 -2.30 -20.85
C THR A 481 20.23 -2.06 -21.71
N PHE A 482 19.53 -0.95 -21.49
CA PHE A 482 18.24 -0.64 -22.09
C PHE A 482 18.36 0.44 -23.17
N GLU A 483 17.97 0.08 -24.39
CA GLU A 483 17.90 0.97 -25.56
C GLU A 483 16.43 1.18 -25.94
N THR A 484 15.93 2.41 -25.76
CA THR A 484 14.56 2.85 -26.03
C THR A 484 14.51 3.83 -27.18
#